data_AF-A0A6G1KKP1-F1
#
_entry.id   AF-A0A6G1KKP1-F1
#
_cell.length_a   1.000
_cell.length_b   1.000
_cell.length_c   1.000
_cell.angle_alpha   90.00
_cell.angle_beta   90.00
_cell.angle_gamma   90.00
#
_symmetry.space_group_name_H-M   'P 1'
#
loop_
_entity.id
_entity.type
_entity.pdbx_description
1 polymer ?
#
loop_
_entity_poly.entity_id
_entity_poly.type
_entity_poly.pdbx_seq_one_letter_code
_entity_poly.pdbx_strand_id
1 'polypeptide(L)'
;MDQEQPEIQASYFPEPPPFYKHFTTENLASLKQFKVDNPGNSDDGPPSPCLSASQLLSLPTELRCLVPPEPPAEDDQYRVFGQMTKVHGTEDLKEQMEGLGHLMGIIEPPLEGWEFEQLPSSRPPTPVLGEPPLDASNGKLDRQETLSRLIRSLLIKFLELVGILYSNPTSPQKDEALKDILTFVTNMHALINEYRPHQARETLINMLEMQVERKKTEIAGIKRMSAKVEETLKGFAKNAPNTDGTLALDDAVELSSEDKRRESQRHMWHAMDEILGH
;
A
#
# COMPACT_ATOMS: atom_id res chain seq x y z
N MET A 1 47.58 -30.97 -13.83
CA MET A 1 46.67 -30.08 -14.58
C MET A 1 45.28 -30.56 -14.22
N ASP A 2 44.81 -30.17 -13.04
CA ASP A 2 43.47 -30.53 -12.58
C ASP A 2 42.57 -29.35 -12.93
N GLN A 3 41.91 -29.46 -14.08
CA GLN A 3 40.81 -28.58 -14.44
C GLN A 3 39.62 -29.01 -13.58
N GLU A 4 39.37 -28.28 -12.50
CA GLU A 4 38.08 -28.31 -11.79
C GLU A 4 36.97 -27.98 -12.79
N GLN A 5 36.18 -29.00 -13.12
CA GLN A 5 34.94 -28.83 -13.86
C GLN A 5 34.01 -27.96 -13.02
N PRO A 6 33.38 -26.91 -13.59
CA PRO A 6 32.40 -26.13 -12.85
C PRO A 6 31.21 -27.05 -12.55
N GLU A 7 30.96 -27.30 -11.27
CA GLU A 7 29.77 -28.01 -10.79
C GLU A 7 28.53 -27.36 -11.41
N ILE A 8 27.81 -28.14 -12.23
CA ILE A 8 26.52 -27.74 -12.78
C ILE A 8 25.53 -27.75 -11.62
N GLN A 9 25.35 -26.59 -10.97
CA GLN A 9 24.42 -26.47 -9.85
C GLN A 9 22.97 -26.61 -10.32
N ALA A 10 22.28 -27.56 -9.70
CA ALA A 10 20.96 -28.05 -10.06
C ALA A 10 19.81 -27.18 -9.49
N SER A 11 19.87 -25.85 -9.62
CA SER A 11 18.75 -24.97 -9.23
C SER A 11 18.07 -24.33 -10.45
N TYR A 12 16.73 -24.44 -10.48
CA TYR A 12 15.89 -23.75 -11.47
C TYR A 12 15.83 -22.22 -11.25
N PHE A 13 16.24 -21.76 -10.07
CA PHE A 13 16.26 -20.35 -9.71
C PHE A 13 17.65 -19.76 -9.89
N PRO A 14 17.76 -18.53 -10.42
CA PRO A 14 19.04 -17.85 -10.53
C PRO A 14 19.64 -17.64 -9.14
N GLU A 15 20.97 -17.67 -9.06
CA GLU A 15 21.67 -17.27 -7.85
C GLU A 15 21.31 -15.82 -7.48
N PRO A 16 21.26 -15.49 -6.18
CA PRO A 16 21.03 -14.12 -5.76
C PRO A 16 22.12 -13.19 -6.32
N PRO A 17 21.79 -11.92 -6.60
CA PRO A 17 22.74 -10.97 -7.16
C PRO A 17 24.01 -10.84 -6.30
N PRO A 18 25.22 -10.78 -6.90
CA PRO A 18 26.50 -10.93 -6.19
C PRO A 18 26.74 -9.88 -5.10
N PHE A 19 26.01 -8.76 -5.14
CA PHE A 19 26.13 -7.68 -4.15
C PHE A 19 25.80 -8.11 -2.71
N TYR A 20 25.04 -9.20 -2.50
CA TYR A 20 24.69 -9.68 -1.16
C TYR A 20 25.94 -9.99 -0.31
N LYS A 21 27.06 -10.36 -0.95
CA LYS A 21 28.32 -10.70 -0.27
C LYS A 21 28.96 -9.50 0.43
N HIS A 22 28.64 -8.29 0.00
CA HIS A 22 29.20 -7.05 0.58
C HIS A 22 28.44 -6.58 1.83
N PHE A 23 27.30 -7.20 2.16
CA PHE A 23 26.50 -6.89 3.37
C PHE A 23 27.10 -7.51 4.64
N THR A 24 28.34 -7.13 4.96
CA THR A 24 29.03 -7.54 6.20
C THR A 24 28.83 -6.52 7.33
N THR A 25 28.96 -6.96 8.58
CA THR A 25 28.84 -6.06 9.76
C THR A 25 29.90 -4.96 9.76
N GLU A 26 31.10 -5.27 9.26
CA GLU A 26 32.21 -4.33 9.09
C GLU A 26 31.87 -3.25 8.06
N ASN A 27 31.43 -3.64 6.85
CA ASN A 27 31.08 -2.70 5.79
C ASN A 27 29.91 -1.79 6.18
N LEU A 28 28.95 -2.32 6.94
CA LEU A 28 27.86 -1.51 7.50
C LEU A 28 28.34 -0.49 8.54
N ALA A 29 29.33 -0.84 9.36
CA ALA A 29 29.95 0.10 10.30
C ALA A 29 30.74 1.19 9.57
N SER A 30 31.51 0.81 8.54
CA SER A 30 32.25 1.76 7.70
C SER A 30 31.33 2.72 6.93
N LEU A 31 30.20 2.23 6.41
CA LEU A 31 29.21 3.08 5.75
C LEU A 31 28.55 4.07 6.73
N LYS A 32 28.30 3.65 7.97
CA LYS A 32 27.79 4.55 9.02
C LYS A 32 28.81 5.64 9.36
N GLN A 33 30.09 5.28 9.50
CA GLN A 33 31.17 6.26 9.74
C GLN A 33 31.28 7.24 8.57
N PHE A 34 31.27 6.75 7.33
CA PHE A 34 31.34 7.61 6.14
C PHE A 34 30.16 8.60 6.05
N LYS A 35 28.94 8.17 6.42
CA LYS A 35 27.77 9.06 6.50
C LYS A 35 27.88 10.12 7.59
N VAL A 36 28.61 9.84 8.67
CA VAL A 36 28.87 10.80 9.75
C VAL A 36 29.96 11.78 9.34
N ASP A 37 31.01 11.31 8.66
CA ASP A 37 32.13 12.13 8.20
C ASP A 37 31.75 13.04 7.02
N ASN A 38 30.78 12.63 6.20
CA ASN A 38 30.20 13.40 5.11
C ASN A 38 28.69 13.58 5.33
N PRO A 39 28.24 14.52 6.18
CA PRO A 39 26.84 14.92 6.21
C PRO A 39 26.56 15.63 4.88
N GLY A 40 25.79 14.97 3.99
CA GLY A 40 25.28 15.61 2.79
C GLY A 40 24.56 16.90 3.16
N ASN A 41 24.77 17.95 2.36
CA ASN A 41 24.16 19.25 2.56
C ASN A 41 22.63 19.08 2.69
N SER A 42 22.09 19.40 3.86
CA SER A 42 20.65 19.37 4.13
C SER A 42 19.99 20.53 3.39
N ASP A 43 19.52 20.30 2.16
CA ASP A 43 18.55 21.19 1.52
C ASP A 43 17.14 20.70 1.89
N ASP A 44 16.23 21.63 2.18
CA ASP A 44 14.92 21.47 2.84
C ASP A 44 13.96 20.47 2.13
N GLY A 45 14.21 19.18 2.30
CA GLY A 45 13.36 18.08 1.84
C GLY A 45 13.44 16.87 2.77
N PRO A 46 12.49 15.92 2.68
CA PRO A 46 12.51 14.72 3.52
C PRO A 46 13.87 14.02 3.39
N PRO A 47 14.41 13.43 4.47
CA PRO A 47 15.78 12.95 4.54
C PRO A 47 16.02 11.89 3.46
N SER A 48 16.57 12.32 2.33
CA SER A 48 16.93 11.43 1.24
C SER A 48 18.21 10.72 1.68
N PRO A 49 18.23 9.38 1.80
CA PRO A 49 19.38 8.64 2.33
C PRO A 49 20.57 8.57 1.35
N CYS A 50 20.48 9.26 0.20
CA CYS A 50 21.44 9.18 -0.89
C CYS A 50 22.61 10.13 -0.67
N LEU A 51 23.80 9.54 -0.61
CA LEU A 51 25.05 10.24 -0.86
C LEU A 51 25.02 10.78 -2.30
N SER A 52 25.54 11.98 -2.54
CA SER A 52 25.58 12.56 -3.89
C SER A 52 26.38 11.66 -4.86
N ALA A 53 26.06 11.68 -6.16
CA ALA A 53 26.73 10.85 -7.17
C ALA A 53 28.28 10.96 -7.12
N SER A 54 28.81 12.15 -6.83
CA SER A 54 30.24 12.38 -6.65
C SER A 54 30.82 11.69 -5.39
N GLN A 55 30.07 11.69 -4.28
CA GLN A 55 30.44 10.97 -3.06
C GLN A 55 30.34 9.45 -3.26
N LEU A 56 29.37 8.96 -4.04
CA LEU A 56 29.27 7.54 -4.40
C LEU A 56 30.46 7.07 -5.25
N LEU A 57 30.94 7.88 -6.19
CA LEU A 57 32.14 7.58 -6.97
C LEU A 57 33.44 7.62 -6.15
N SER A 58 33.44 8.28 -4.99
CA SER A 58 34.61 8.27 -4.08
C SER A 58 34.69 7.01 -3.21
N LEU A 59 33.58 6.28 -3.06
CA LEU A 59 33.51 5.08 -2.23
C LEU A 59 34.13 3.86 -2.94
N PRO A 60 34.77 2.95 -2.17
CA PRO A 60 35.09 1.60 -2.63
C PRO A 60 33.86 0.90 -3.21
N THR A 61 34.05 0.07 -4.24
CA THR A 61 32.96 -0.64 -4.94
C THR A 61 32.05 -1.42 -3.99
N GLU A 62 32.61 -1.99 -2.92
CA GLU A 62 31.88 -2.80 -1.94
C GLU A 62 30.89 -1.98 -1.11
N LEU A 63 31.22 -0.71 -0.82
CA LEU A 63 30.36 0.18 -0.06
C LEU A 63 29.29 0.85 -0.95
N ARG A 64 29.53 0.93 -2.27
CA ARG A 64 28.53 1.44 -3.22
C ARG A 64 27.32 0.52 -3.31
N CYS A 65 27.54 -0.80 -3.27
CA CYS A 65 26.48 -1.80 -3.30
C CYS A 65 25.53 -1.75 -2.10
N LEU A 66 25.93 -1.10 -1.00
CA LEU A 66 25.11 -0.93 0.20
C LEU A 66 24.23 0.32 0.17
N VAL A 67 24.44 1.22 -0.79
CA VAL A 67 23.61 2.40 -0.98
C VAL A 67 22.49 2.04 -1.96
N PRO A 68 21.21 2.29 -1.60
CA PRO A 68 20.11 2.12 -2.54
C PRO A 68 20.35 2.95 -3.81
N PRO A 69 20.10 2.41 -5.01
CA PRO A 69 20.20 3.18 -6.24
C PRO A 69 19.19 4.34 -6.24
N GLU A 70 19.49 5.37 -7.02
CA GLU A 70 18.55 6.45 -7.26
C GLU A 70 17.28 5.91 -7.95
N PRO A 71 16.09 6.41 -7.60
CA PRO A 71 14.87 6.03 -8.30
C PRO A 71 14.99 6.38 -9.79
N PRO A 72 14.38 5.59 -10.69
CA PRO A 72 14.35 5.92 -12.12
C PRO A 72 13.81 7.33 -12.36
N ALA A 73 14.33 8.03 -13.38
CA ALA A 73 13.81 9.34 -13.75
C ALA A 73 12.35 9.23 -14.22
N GLU A 74 11.60 10.33 -14.17
CA GLU A 74 10.17 10.33 -14.50
C GLU A 74 9.86 9.82 -15.93
N ASP A 75 10.78 10.05 -16.86
CA ASP A 75 10.66 9.63 -18.26
C ASP A 75 11.20 8.21 -18.53
N ASP A 76 11.89 7.60 -17.56
CA ASP A 76 12.51 6.29 -17.72
C ASP A 76 11.44 5.19 -17.72
N GLN A 77 11.57 4.27 -18.67
CA GLN A 77 10.74 3.07 -18.74
C GLN A 77 11.43 1.94 -17.98
N TYR A 78 10.72 1.34 -17.03
CA TYR A 78 11.19 0.18 -16.28
C TYR A 78 10.18 -0.96 -16.37
N ARG A 79 10.64 -2.19 -16.15
CA ARG A 79 9.81 -3.37 -16.32
C ARG A 79 9.22 -3.82 -14.99
N VAL A 80 7.89 -3.85 -14.90
CA VAL A 80 7.14 -4.37 -13.76
C VAL A 80 6.25 -5.51 -14.25
N PHE A 81 6.39 -6.70 -13.63
CA PHE A 81 5.64 -7.91 -13.99
C PHE A 81 5.61 -8.25 -15.49
N GLY A 82 6.69 -7.93 -16.20
CA GLY A 82 6.81 -8.22 -17.62
C GLY A 82 6.38 -7.07 -18.53
N GLN A 83 5.73 -6.02 -18.01
CA GLN A 83 5.24 -4.85 -18.76
C GLN A 83 6.18 -3.66 -18.59
N MET A 84 6.33 -2.85 -19.63
CA MET A 84 7.07 -1.58 -19.57
C MET A 84 6.17 -0.53 -18.94
N THR A 85 6.61 0.06 -17.83
CA THR A 85 5.88 1.06 -17.06
C THR A 85 6.76 2.27 -16.79
N LYS A 86 6.14 3.46 -16.71
CA LYS A 86 6.78 4.72 -16.27
C LYS A 86 6.37 5.04 -14.85
N VAL A 87 7.10 5.95 -14.19
CA VAL A 87 6.85 6.35 -12.78
C VAL A 87 5.44 6.94 -12.61
N HIS A 88 4.96 7.71 -13.58
CA HIS A 88 3.60 8.28 -13.58
C HIS A 88 2.50 7.27 -14.02
N GLY A 89 2.87 6.00 -14.20
CA GLY A 89 2.00 4.96 -14.72
C GLY A 89 1.89 5.03 -16.26
N THR A 90 2.07 3.88 -16.90
CA THR A 90 1.60 3.66 -18.29
C THR A 90 0.14 3.20 -18.20
N GLU A 91 -0.72 4.08 -17.72
CA GLU A 91 -2.17 3.91 -17.88
C GLU A 91 -2.64 4.70 -19.10
N ASP A 92 -1.92 4.64 -20.22
CA ASP A 92 -2.56 5.05 -21.46
C ASP A 92 -3.57 3.95 -21.78
N LEU A 93 -4.84 4.24 -21.54
CA LEU A 93 -5.96 3.37 -21.85
C LEU A 93 -5.82 2.82 -23.27
N LYS A 94 -5.21 3.59 -24.17
CA LYS A 94 -4.82 3.21 -25.52
C LYS A 94 -3.86 2.02 -25.60
N GLU A 95 -2.82 1.94 -24.79
CA GLU A 95 -1.89 0.80 -24.75
C GLU A 95 -2.57 -0.47 -24.19
N GLN A 96 -3.42 -0.30 -23.16
CA GLN A 96 -4.25 -1.39 -22.66
C GLN A 96 -5.23 -1.90 -23.72
N MET A 97 -5.75 -0.99 -24.55
CA MET A 97 -6.65 -1.31 -25.65
C MET A 97 -5.97 -2.02 -26.81
N GLU A 98 -4.77 -1.60 -27.17
CA GLU A 98 -3.93 -2.27 -28.17
C GLU A 98 -3.58 -3.69 -27.69
N GLY A 99 -3.24 -3.84 -26.40
CA GLY A 99 -3.04 -5.15 -25.77
C GLY A 99 -4.31 -6.01 -25.76
N LEU A 100 -5.48 -5.43 -25.48
CA LEU A 100 -6.76 -6.14 -25.54
C LEU A 100 -7.10 -6.57 -26.97
N GLY A 101 -6.89 -5.69 -27.96
CA GLY A 101 -7.09 -5.99 -29.37
C GLY A 101 -6.20 -7.14 -29.84
N HIS A 102 -4.93 -7.15 -29.43
CA HIS A 102 -4.00 -8.24 -29.68
C HIS A 102 -4.41 -9.54 -28.96
N LEU A 103 -4.88 -9.45 -27.71
CA LEU A 103 -5.36 -10.61 -26.93
C LEU A 103 -6.61 -11.23 -27.55
N MET A 104 -7.55 -10.43 -28.04
CA MET A 104 -8.77 -10.88 -28.70
C MET A 104 -8.48 -11.46 -30.07
N GLY A 105 -7.56 -10.87 -30.82
CA GLY A 105 -7.10 -11.40 -32.12
C GLY A 105 -6.38 -12.76 -32.01
N ILE A 106 -5.86 -13.11 -30.83
CA ILE A 106 -5.28 -14.43 -30.55
C ILE A 106 -6.35 -15.47 -30.20
N ILE A 107 -7.44 -15.07 -29.54
CA ILE A 107 -8.48 -16.00 -29.07
C ILE A 107 -9.47 -16.34 -30.21
N GLU A 108 -9.81 -15.40 -31.10
CA GLU A 108 -10.56 -15.64 -32.34
C GLU A 108 -10.22 -14.59 -33.44
N PRO A 109 -9.77 -14.98 -34.66
CA PRO A 109 -9.50 -14.03 -35.74
C PRO A 109 -10.69 -13.90 -36.73
N PRO A 110 -10.99 -12.68 -37.25
CA PRO A 110 -11.11 -11.45 -36.49
C PRO A 110 -12.42 -10.70 -36.77
N LEU A 111 -12.89 -9.93 -35.78
CA LEU A 111 -13.70 -8.73 -36.04
C LEU A 111 -12.79 -7.68 -36.69
N GLU A 112 -12.59 -7.80 -37.99
CA GLU A 112 -11.68 -6.96 -38.77
C GLU A 112 -12.09 -5.48 -38.63
N GLY A 113 -11.16 -4.62 -38.17
CA GLY A 113 -11.35 -3.16 -38.10
C GLY A 113 -12.13 -2.63 -36.88
N TRP A 114 -12.14 -3.32 -35.74
CA TRP A 114 -12.58 -2.67 -34.50
C TRP A 114 -11.48 -1.75 -33.98
N GLU A 115 -11.73 -0.44 -34.01
CA GLU A 115 -10.95 0.57 -33.30
C GLU A 115 -11.73 1.06 -32.09
N PHE A 116 -11.03 1.33 -30.99
CA PHE A 116 -11.66 1.86 -29.79
C PHE A 116 -12.17 3.29 -30.03
N GLU A 117 -13.48 3.50 -29.84
CA GLU A 117 -14.10 4.82 -29.79
C GLU A 117 -14.51 5.15 -28.34
N GLN A 118 -13.87 6.17 -27.76
CA GLN A 118 -14.29 6.71 -26.47
C GLN A 118 -15.57 7.52 -26.65
N LEU A 119 -16.65 7.11 -25.99
CA LEU A 119 -17.93 7.80 -26.12
C LEU A 119 -17.87 9.19 -25.45
N PRO A 120 -18.51 10.24 -26.02
CA PRO A 120 -18.46 11.60 -25.51
C PRO A 120 -18.88 11.74 -24.04
N SER A 121 -19.85 10.93 -23.60
CA SER A 121 -20.34 10.89 -22.21
C SER A 121 -19.33 10.30 -21.22
N SER A 122 -18.29 9.63 -21.72
CA SER A 122 -17.18 9.08 -20.94
C SER A 122 -15.88 9.89 -21.06
N ARG A 123 -15.92 11.03 -21.75
CA ARG A 123 -14.79 11.94 -21.83
C ARG A 123 -14.78 12.81 -20.57
N PRO A 124 -13.67 12.91 -19.83
CA PRO A 124 -13.56 13.94 -18.80
C PRO A 124 -13.72 15.31 -19.47
N PRO A 125 -14.36 16.30 -18.82
CA PRO A 125 -14.42 17.65 -19.37
C PRO A 125 -12.98 18.16 -19.48
N THR A 126 -12.39 18.01 -20.66
CA THR A 126 -11.14 18.65 -21.02
C THR A 126 -11.36 20.14 -20.80
N PRO A 127 -10.46 20.86 -20.10
CA PRO A 127 -10.49 22.30 -20.12
C PRO A 127 -10.18 22.76 -21.54
N VAL A 128 -11.22 22.93 -22.35
CA VAL A 128 -11.11 23.68 -23.60
C VAL A 128 -10.82 25.11 -23.18
N LEU A 129 -9.73 25.68 -23.68
CA LEU A 129 -9.35 27.07 -23.47
C LEU A 129 -10.53 27.98 -23.82
N GLY A 130 -11.25 28.48 -22.81
CA GLY A 130 -12.27 29.52 -22.96
C GLY A 130 -13.64 29.25 -22.34
N GLU A 131 -13.95 28.05 -21.85
CA GLU A 131 -15.25 27.79 -21.18
C GLU A 131 -15.10 27.67 -19.66
N PRO A 132 -16.04 28.22 -18.86
CA PRO A 132 -15.99 28.15 -17.41
C PRO A 132 -16.08 26.68 -16.95
N PRO A 133 -15.36 26.28 -15.90
CA PRO A 133 -15.40 24.91 -15.39
C PRO A 133 -16.84 24.54 -14.99
N LEU A 134 -17.45 23.61 -15.73
CA LEU A 134 -18.73 23.03 -15.31
C LEU A 134 -18.50 22.27 -14.01
N ASP A 135 -19.31 22.59 -13.00
CA ASP A 135 -19.26 22.08 -11.63
C ASP A 135 -18.91 20.58 -11.56
N ALA A 136 -17.81 20.25 -10.86
CA ALA A 136 -17.34 18.88 -10.66
C ALA A 136 -18.35 17.97 -9.92
N SER A 137 -19.38 18.56 -9.29
CA SER A 137 -20.49 17.85 -8.66
C SER A 137 -21.46 17.24 -9.68
N ASN A 138 -21.80 17.98 -10.75
CA ASN A 138 -22.66 17.49 -11.83
C ASN A 138 -22.01 16.32 -12.58
N GLY A 139 -20.68 16.33 -12.69
CA GLY A 139 -19.94 15.25 -13.33
C GLY A 139 -20.06 13.90 -12.62
N LYS A 140 -20.33 13.83 -11.31
CA LYS A 140 -20.49 12.54 -10.60
C LYS A 140 -21.89 11.92 -10.80
N LEU A 141 -22.94 12.74 -10.74
CA LEU A 141 -24.33 12.32 -10.99
C LEU A 141 -24.49 11.88 -12.45
N ASP A 142 -23.86 12.59 -13.39
CA ASP A 142 -23.88 12.25 -14.80
C ASP A 142 -23.13 10.94 -15.11
N ARG A 143 -22.06 10.61 -14.36
CA ARG A 143 -21.32 9.34 -14.53
C ARG A 143 -22.13 8.10 -14.17
N GLN A 144 -22.84 8.12 -13.04
CA GLN A 144 -23.68 6.98 -12.64
C GLN A 144 -24.81 6.78 -13.64
N GLU A 145 -25.42 7.87 -14.10
CA GLU A 145 -26.46 7.81 -15.12
C GLU A 145 -25.90 7.26 -16.44
N THR A 146 -24.74 7.74 -16.87
CA THR A 146 -24.02 7.28 -18.08
C THR A 146 -23.69 5.80 -18.00
N LEU A 147 -23.14 5.32 -16.87
CA LEU A 147 -22.86 3.89 -16.67
C LEU A 147 -24.16 3.07 -16.74
N SER A 148 -25.23 3.51 -16.09
CA SER A 148 -26.53 2.83 -16.14
C SER A 148 -27.12 2.81 -17.56
N ARG A 149 -26.89 3.87 -18.34
CA ARG A 149 -27.32 3.99 -19.73
C ARG A 149 -26.54 3.02 -20.62
N LEU A 150 -25.22 2.94 -20.45
CA LEU A 150 -24.37 1.98 -21.16
C LEU A 150 -24.76 0.53 -20.84
N ILE A 151 -25.06 0.20 -19.58
CA ILE A 151 -25.55 -1.13 -19.20
C ILE A 151 -26.86 -1.46 -19.92
N ARG A 152 -27.82 -0.52 -19.96
CA ARG A 152 -29.08 -0.73 -20.68
C ARG A 152 -28.85 -0.92 -22.18
N SER A 153 -27.99 -0.10 -22.80
CA SER A 153 -27.63 -0.23 -24.21
C SER A 153 -26.90 -1.55 -24.52
N LEU A 154 -26.03 -2.01 -23.61
CA LEU A 154 -25.35 -3.30 -23.68
C LEU A 154 -26.34 -4.46 -23.66
N LEU A 155 -27.34 -4.41 -22.77
CA LEU A 155 -28.38 -5.44 -22.69
C LEU A 155 -29.24 -5.49 -23.96
N ILE A 156 -29.58 -4.33 -24.53
CA ILE A 156 -30.33 -4.25 -25.79
C ILE A 156 -29.51 -4.85 -26.92
N LYS A 157 -28.23 -4.48 -27.06
CA LYS A 157 -27.34 -5.05 -28.09
C LYS A 157 -27.09 -6.54 -27.91
N PHE A 158 -27.00 -7.02 -26.68
CA PHE A 158 -26.93 -8.45 -26.42
C PHE A 158 -28.20 -9.18 -26.85
N LEU A 159 -29.38 -8.59 -26.62
CA LEU A 159 -30.64 -9.17 -27.07
C LEU A 159 -30.78 -9.14 -28.60
N GLU A 160 -30.33 -8.07 -29.25
CA GLU A 160 -30.20 -8.00 -30.72
C GLU A 160 -29.28 -9.11 -31.24
N LEU A 161 -28.11 -9.31 -30.61
CA LEU A 161 -27.17 -10.37 -30.97
C LEU A 161 -27.82 -11.76 -30.85
N VAL A 162 -28.51 -12.05 -29.75
CA VAL A 162 -29.23 -13.33 -29.57
C VAL A 162 -30.32 -13.49 -30.63
N GLY A 163 -31.03 -12.41 -30.97
CA GLY A 163 -32.03 -12.42 -32.04
C GLY A 163 -31.44 -12.68 -33.43
N ILE A 164 -30.27 -12.11 -33.72
CA ILE A 164 -29.51 -12.35 -34.96
C ILE A 164 -29.01 -13.79 -35.00
N LEU A 165 -28.46 -14.31 -33.90
CA LEU A 165 -27.98 -15.70 -33.81
C LEU A 165 -29.10 -16.73 -33.97
N TYR A 166 -30.30 -16.44 -33.44
CA TYR A 166 -31.47 -17.29 -33.64
C TYR A 166 -31.95 -17.28 -35.09
N SER A 167 -31.90 -16.12 -35.75
CA SER A 167 -32.42 -15.96 -37.11
C SER A 167 -31.44 -16.42 -38.19
N ASN A 168 -30.18 -15.98 -38.12
CA ASN A 168 -29.11 -16.30 -39.07
C ASN A 168 -27.72 -16.20 -38.40
N PRO A 169 -27.09 -17.33 -38.02
CA PRO A 169 -25.82 -17.32 -37.28
C PRO A 169 -24.60 -16.87 -38.10
N THR A 170 -24.69 -16.82 -39.44
CA THR A 170 -23.59 -16.42 -40.35
C THR A 170 -23.74 -14.99 -40.87
N SER A 171 -24.71 -14.22 -40.37
CA SER A 171 -24.92 -12.84 -40.82
C SER A 171 -23.75 -11.93 -40.41
N PRO A 172 -23.27 -11.03 -41.28
CA PRO A 172 -22.28 -10.02 -40.92
C PRO A 172 -22.78 -9.05 -39.83
N GLN A 173 -24.09 -8.97 -39.60
CA GLN A 173 -24.70 -8.18 -38.51
C GLN A 173 -24.30 -8.69 -37.12
N LYS A 174 -23.96 -9.99 -36.99
CA LYS A 174 -23.43 -10.56 -35.74
C LYS A 174 -22.12 -9.85 -35.37
N ASP A 175 -21.28 -9.60 -36.36
CA ASP A 175 -19.97 -8.99 -36.18
C ASP A 175 -20.10 -7.51 -35.82
N GLU A 176 -21.05 -6.78 -36.43
CA GLU A 176 -21.38 -5.40 -36.03
C GLU A 176 -21.91 -5.33 -34.59
N ALA A 177 -22.83 -6.23 -34.21
CA ALA A 177 -23.34 -6.29 -32.84
C ALA A 177 -22.26 -6.62 -31.80
N LEU A 178 -21.31 -7.50 -32.14
CA LEU A 178 -20.16 -7.80 -31.29
C LEU A 178 -19.22 -6.60 -31.14
N LYS A 179 -18.96 -5.85 -32.22
CA LYS A 179 -18.18 -4.59 -32.17
C LYS A 179 -18.85 -3.57 -31.25
N ASP A 180 -20.16 -3.38 -31.37
CA ASP A 180 -20.93 -2.47 -30.50
C ASP A 180 -20.83 -2.88 -29.02
N ILE A 181 -21.00 -4.18 -28.73
CA ILE A 181 -20.89 -4.74 -27.37
C ILE A 181 -19.49 -4.48 -26.80
N LEU A 182 -18.46 -4.72 -27.60
CA LEU A 182 -17.08 -4.51 -27.19
C LEU A 182 -16.79 -3.03 -26.91
N THR A 183 -17.29 -2.13 -27.76
CA THR A 183 -17.22 -0.68 -27.54
C THR A 183 -17.89 -0.29 -26.22
N PHE A 184 -19.07 -0.83 -25.91
CA PHE A 184 -19.75 -0.53 -24.64
C PHE A 184 -19.00 -1.05 -23.41
N VAL A 185 -18.57 -2.31 -23.42
CA VAL A 185 -17.84 -2.91 -22.28
C VAL A 185 -16.55 -2.15 -22.01
N THR A 186 -15.87 -1.74 -23.08
CA THR A 186 -14.63 -0.98 -22.98
C THR A 186 -14.86 0.43 -22.42
N ASN A 187 -15.87 1.15 -22.93
CA ASN A 187 -16.22 2.47 -22.40
C ASN A 187 -16.68 2.40 -20.93
N MET A 188 -17.35 1.32 -20.54
CA MET A 188 -17.67 1.07 -19.13
C MET A 188 -16.40 0.85 -18.29
N HIS A 189 -15.43 0.09 -18.80
CA HIS A 189 -14.16 -0.11 -18.10
C HIS A 189 -13.41 1.21 -17.91
N ALA A 190 -13.36 2.06 -18.94
CA ALA A 190 -12.80 3.41 -18.86
C ALA A 190 -13.47 4.24 -17.75
N LEU A 191 -14.81 4.31 -17.75
CA LEU A 191 -15.58 5.04 -16.73
C LEU A 191 -15.35 4.52 -15.31
N ILE A 192 -15.22 3.20 -15.15
CA ILE A 192 -14.94 2.58 -13.84
C ILE A 192 -13.54 2.95 -13.37
N ASN A 193 -12.56 2.94 -14.28
CA ASN A 193 -11.18 3.32 -13.97
C ASN A 193 -11.09 4.79 -13.53
N GLU A 194 -11.80 5.69 -14.21
CA GLU A 194 -11.89 7.09 -13.78
C GLU A 194 -12.54 7.28 -12.39
N TYR A 195 -13.34 6.31 -11.93
CA TYR A 195 -13.94 6.34 -10.60
C TYR A 195 -12.99 5.83 -9.49
N ARG A 196 -11.88 5.16 -9.83
CA ARG A 196 -10.92 4.59 -8.87
C ARG A 196 -10.36 5.62 -7.88
N PRO A 197 -9.95 6.84 -8.30
CA PRO A 197 -9.43 7.83 -7.36
C PRO A 197 -10.50 8.28 -6.34
N HIS A 198 -11.76 8.36 -6.78
CA HIS A 198 -12.87 8.69 -5.88
C HIS A 198 -13.11 7.56 -4.87
N GLN A 199 -13.17 6.31 -5.34
CA GLN A 199 -13.32 5.13 -4.48
C GLN A 199 -12.19 5.06 -3.43
N ALA A 200 -10.94 5.33 -3.81
CA ALA A 200 -9.81 5.34 -2.89
C ALA A 200 -9.97 6.40 -1.79
N ARG A 201 -10.44 7.61 -2.13
CA ARG A 201 -10.70 8.69 -1.16
C ARG A 201 -11.80 8.31 -0.18
N GLU A 202 -12.94 7.81 -0.66
CA GLU A 202 -14.04 7.35 0.19
C GLU A 202 -13.63 6.18 1.09
N THR A 203 -12.81 5.25 0.57
CA THR A 203 -12.25 4.15 1.36
C THR A 203 -11.36 4.66 2.49
N LEU A 204 -10.51 5.66 2.21
CA LEU A 204 -9.67 6.29 3.21
C LEU A 204 -10.49 7.04 4.26
N ILE A 205 -11.52 7.79 3.85
CA ILE A 205 -12.42 8.50 4.77
C ILE A 205 -13.07 7.50 5.74
N ASN A 206 -13.67 6.43 5.22
CA ASN A 206 -14.27 5.38 6.04
C ASN A 206 -13.26 4.77 7.02
N MET A 207 -12.02 4.51 6.57
CA MET A 207 -10.97 3.99 7.45
C MET A 207 -10.63 4.97 8.58
N LEU A 208 -10.54 6.28 8.28
CA LEU A 208 -10.25 7.30 9.28
C LEU A 208 -11.42 7.49 10.27
N GLU A 209 -12.66 7.44 9.79
CA GLU A 209 -13.84 7.49 10.64
C GLU A 209 -13.88 6.31 11.61
N MET A 210 -13.59 5.09 11.12
CA MET A 210 -13.46 3.91 11.99
C MET A 210 -12.34 4.07 13.03
N GLN A 211 -11.20 4.65 12.66
CA GLN A 211 -10.11 4.92 13.60
C GLN A 211 -10.51 5.95 14.67
N VAL A 212 -11.23 7.01 14.29
CA VAL A 212 -11.73 8.01 15.23
C VAL A 212 -12.71 7.37 16.22
N GLU A 213 -13.63 6.55 15.72
CA GLU A 213 -14.61 5.88 16.58
C GLU A 213 -13.96 4.88 17.55
N ARG A 214 -12.98 4.12 17.06
CA ARG A 214 -12.15 3.25 17.91
C ARG A 214 -11.43 4.05 19.00
N LYS A 215 -10.79 5.18 18.67
CA LYS A 215 -10.12 6.03 19.67
C LYS A 215 -11.09 6.60 20.69
N LYS A 216 -12.30 7.02 20.28
CA LYS A 216 -13.32 7.52 21.20
C LYS A 216 -13.78 6.43 22.18
N THR A 217 -14.02 5.22 21.70
CA THR A 217 -14.43 4.10 22.54
C THR A 217 -13.32 3.67 23.51
N GLU A 218 -12.06 3.67 23.07
CA GLU A 218 -10.88 3.45 23.94
C GLU A 218 -10.77 4.52 25.03
N ILE A 219 -10.89 5.82 24.69
CA ILE A 219 -10.88 6.92 25.66
C ILE A 219 -12.03 6.78 26.67
N ALA A 220 -13.23 6.42 26.21
CA ALA A 220 -14.36 6.18 27.10
C ALA A 220 -14.09 4.99 28.04
N GLY A 221 -13.44 3.94 27.56
CA GLY A 221 -12.97 2.81 28.37
C GLY A 221 -11.97 3.22 29.45
N ILE A 222 -10.94 3.99 29.07
CA ILE A 222 -9.93 4.52 29.99
C ILE A 222 -10.57 5.40 31.06
N LYS A 223 -11.50 6.29 30.67
CA LYS A 223 -12.20 7.17 31.61
C LYS A 223 -13.03 6.37 32.64
N ARG A 224 -13.70 5.29 32.22
CA ARG A 224 -14.41 4.39 33.13
C ARG A 224 -13.45 3.66 34.08
N MET A 225 -12.32 3.16 33.58
CA MET A 225 -11.31 2.51 34.41
C MET A 225 -10.70 3.49 35.42
N SER A 226 -10.38 4.71 35.00
CA SER A 226 -9.86 5.76 35.87
C SER A 226 -10.85 6.09 37.01
N ALA A 227 -12.14 6.20 36.70
CA ALA A 227 -13.17 6.44 37.73
C ALA A 227 -13.24 5.27 38.73
N LYS A 228 -13.15 4.03 38.25
CA LYS A 228 -13.12 2.84 39.10
C LYS A 228 -11.87 2.80 39.99
N VAL A 229 -10.70 3.13 39.45
CA VAL A 229 -9.45 3.22 40.23
C VAL A 229 -9.56 4.31 41.29
N GLU A 230 -10.08 5.49 40.94
CA GLU A 230 -10.29 6.58 41.90
C GLU A 230 -11.25 6.19 43.02
N GLU A 231 -12.34 5.49 42.70
CA GLU A 231 -13.28 4.93 43.68
C GLU A 231 -12.59 3.93 44.61
N THR A 232 -11.81 2.99 44.06
CA THR A 232 -11.07 2.02 44.89
C THR A 232 -10.05 2.71 45.78
N LEU A 233 -9.31 3.71 45.27
CA LEU A 233 -8.33 4.48 46.05
C LEU A 233 -9.00 5.27 47.18
N LYS A 234 -10.17 5.87 46.92
CA LYS A 234 -11.00 6.50 47.96
C LYS A 234 -11.51 5.49 48.99
N GLY A 235 -11.86 4.27 48.56
CA GLY A 235 -12.21 3.16 49.44
C GLY A 235 -11.07 2.76 50.36
N PHE A 236 -9.85 2.61 49.82
CA PHE A 236 -8.65 2.35 50.61
C PHE A 236 -8.31 3.50 51.55
N ALA A 237 -8.43 4.76 51.12
CA ALA A 237 -8.21 5.92 51.97
C ALA A 237 -9.20 5.99 53.16
N LYS A 238 -10.46 5.59 52.97
CA LYS A 238 -11.45 5.51 54.06
C LYS A 238 -11.19 4.36 55.03
N ASN A 239 -10.61 3.26 54.55
CA ASN A 239 -10.29 2.08 55.35
C ASN A 239 -8.86 2.14 55.94
N ALA A 240 -8.07 3.14 55.57
CA ALA A 240 -6.77 3.38 56.17
C ALA A 240 -6.97 3.79 57.64
N PRO A 241 -6.28 3.17 58.60
CA PRO A 241 -6.32 3.62 59.98
C PRO A 241 -5.84 5.08 60.01
N ASN A 242 -6.61 5.96 60.66
CA ASN A 242 -6.24 7.35 60.88
C ASN A 242 -4.84 7.40 61.51
N THR A 243 -3.83 7.68 60.70
CA THR A 243 -2.51 8.10 61.16
C THR A 243 -2.57 9.60 61.38
N ASP A 244 -3.51 10.00 62.24
CA ASP A 244 -3.48 11.30 62.91
C ASP A 244 -2.66 11.08 64.18
N GLY A 245 -1.36 10.95 63.98
CA GLY A 245 -0.41 10.55 65.00
C GLY A 245 0.99 10.84 64.49
N THR A 246 1.48 12.01 64.86
CA THR A 246 2.88 12.42 64.94
C THR A 246 3.86 11.35 64.46
N LEU A 247 4.46 11.57 63.29
CA LEU A 247 5.65 10.83 62.84
C LEU A 247 6.79 11.14 63.82
N ALA A 248 6.83 10.42 64.93
CA ALA A 248 8.06 10.10 65.59
C ALA A 248 8.90 9.31 64.57
N LEU A 249 10.03 9.90 64.19
CA LEU A 249 11.10 9.23 63.48
C LEU A 249 11.57 8.07 64.35
N ASP A 250 10.95 6.91 64.18
CA ASP A 250 11.43 5.66 64.74
C ASP A 250 12.17 4.88 63.65
N ASP A 251 13.26 4.30 64.10
CA ASP A 251 14.43 3.85 63.36
C ASP A 251 14.08 2.89 62.20
N ALA A 252 13.99 3.43 60.97
CA ALA A 252 13.94 2.60 59.78
C ALA A 252 15.35 2.05 59.53
N VAL A 253 15.61 0.84 60.04
CA VAL A 253 16.76 0.03 59.62
C VAL A 253 16.69 -0.08 58.09
N GLU A 254 17.58 0.64 57.39
CA GLU A 254 17.76 0.50 55.95
C GLU A 254 18.19 -0.94 55.65
N LEU A 255 17.23 -1.80 55.31
CA LEU A 255 17.51 -3.12 54.78
C LEU A 255 18.34 -2.95 53.51
N SER A 256 19.54 -3.55 53.54
CA SER A 256 20.50 -3.56 52.45
C SER A 256 19.80 -3.96 51.15
N SER A 257 20.25 -3.38 50.03
CA SER A 257 19.72 -3.67 48.69
C SER A 257 19.65 -5.19 48.39
N GLU A 258 20.52 -5.99 49.03
CA GLU A 258 20.53 -7.44 48.94
C GLU A 258 19.33 -8.11 49.63
N ASP A 259 18.87 -7.58 50.75
CA ASP A 259 17.74 -8.14 51.50
C ASP A 259 16.41 -7.87 50.79
N LYS A 260 16.25 -6.67 50.21
CA LYS A 260 15.11 -6.35 49.33
C LYS A 260 15.06 -7.29 48.11
N ARG A 261 16.23 -7.68 47.59
CA ARG A 261 16.34 -8.61 46.47
C ARG A 261 16.00 -10.05 46.89
N ARG A 262 16.40 -10.46 48.09
CA ARG A 262 16.03 -11.78 48.66
C ARG A 262 14.55 -11.88 48.95
N GLU A 263 13.93 -10.81 49.42
CA GLU A 263 12.50 -10.79 49.74
C GLU A 263 11.62 -10.82 48.49
N SER A 264 12.03 -10.11 47.43
CA SER A 264 11.37 -10.18 46.12
C SER A 264 11.58 -11.54 45.44
N GLN A 265 12.74 -12.18 45.61
CA GLN A 265 12.95 -13.56 45.17
C GLN A 265 12.03 -14.53 45.94
N ARG A 266 11.90 -14.40 47.26
CA ARG A 266 10.99 -15.23 48.07
C ARG A 266 9.54 -15.06 47.64
N HIS A 267 9.09 -13.84 47.35
CA HIS A 267 7.75 -13.58 46.82
C HIS A 267 7.54 -14.22 45.44
N MET A 268 8.52 -14.14 44.55
CA MET A 268 8.45 -14.81 43.24
C MET A 268 8.37 -16.32 43.38
N TRP A 269 9.17 -16.91 44.27
CA TRP A 269 9.14 -18.35 44.55
C TRP A 269 7.80 -18.79 45.12
N HIS A 270 7.20 -18.01 46.02
CA HIS A 270 5.87 -18.31 46.57
C HIS A 270 4.76 -18.21 45.51
N ALA A 271 4.83 -17.20 44.63
CA ALA A 271 3.87 -17.04 43.54
C ALA A 271 4.01 -18.14 42.48
N MET A 272 5.23 -18.61 42.20
CA MET A 272 5.45 -19.75 41.30
C MET A 272 4.95 -21.06 41.92
N ASP A 273 5.13 -21.26 43.23
CA ASP A 273 4.63 -22.43 43.96
C ASP A 273 3.08 -22.47 43.98
N GLU A 274 2.43 -21.31 44.10
CA GLU A 274 0.97 -21.18 44.02
C GLU A 274 0.40 -21.43 42.60
N ILE A 275 1.21 -21.21 41.56
CA ILE A 275 0.81 -21.44 40.15
C ILE A 275 1.12 -22.87 39.68
N LEU A 276 2.15 -23.52 40.25
CA LEU A 276 2.62 -24.85 39.84
C LEU A 276 2.23 -25.97 40.81
N GLY A 277 1.80 -25.65 42.04
CA GLY A 277 1.15 -26.59 42.95
C GLY A 277 -0.28 -26.86 42.49
N HIS A 278 -0.62 -28.15 42.29
CA HIS A 278 -1.91 -28.64 41.77
C HIS A 278 -3.17 -27.99 42.36
#